data_AF-A0AAD7J5L0-F1
#
_entry.id   AF-A0AAD7J5L0-F1
#
_cell.length_a   1.000
_cell.length_b   1.000
_cell.length_c   1.000
_cell.angle_alpha   90.00
_cell.angle_beta   90.00
_cell.angle_gamma   90.00
#
_symmetry.space_group_name_H-M   'P 1'
#
loop_
_entity.id
_entity.type
_entity.pdbx_description
1 polymer ?
#
loop_
_entity_poly.entity_id
_entity_poly.type
_entity_poly.pdbx_seq_one_letter_code
_entity_poly.pdbx_strand_id
1 'polypeptide(L)'
;MDLENFDDAAALDPQPLVEKPQSRISVHRALQLIDSQWFSLATRRARWMDLLGDYAGAELFLISGESLLERVLDDPLLAIGREDMGFQLIHAYYILETTLLEFLDRRANFEIVFWQVNYHSTIHSGSSSFNVASRNLARSLLFEHLLNMDRVAVHTFR
;
A
#
# COMPACT_ATOMS: atom_id res chain seq x y z
N MET A 1 -2.17 30.69 -3.37
CA MET A 1 -3.30 30.45 -2.44
C MET A 1 -2.71 30.67 -1.07
N ASP A 2 -2.93 31.86 -0.52
CA ASP A 2 -2.28 32.36 0.70
C ASP A 2 -2.77 31.55 1.91
N LEU A 3 -1.82 31.04 2.70
CA LEU A 3 -2.04 30.10 3.81
C LEU A 3 -2.20 30.79 5.17
N GLU A 4 -2.25 32.12 5.20
CA GLU A 4 -2.18 32.91 6.45
C GLU A 4 -3.54 33.07 7.17
N ASN A 5 -4.64 32.58 6.59
CA ASN A 5 -5.99 32.80 7.12
C ASN A 5 -6.59 31.60 7.89
N PHE A 6 -5.79 30.58 8.22
CA PHE A 6 -6.28 29.36 8.89
C PHE A 6 -6.48 29.49 10.41
N ASP A 7 -5.78 30.42 11.07
CA ASP A 7 -5.87 30.57 12.53
C ASP A 7 -7.12 31.35 12.97
N ASP A 8 -7.63 32.27 12.14
CA ASP A 8 -8.83 33.07 12.47
C ASP A 8 -10.13 32.27 12.46
N ALA A 9 -10.15 31.09 11.82
CA ALA A 9 -11.35 30.25 11.74
C ALA A 9 -11.57 29.36 12.98
N ALA A 10 -10.57 29.24 13.87
CA ALA A 10 -10.70 28.48 15.12
C ALA A 10 -11.61 29.19 16.15
N ALA A 11 -11.92 30.48 15.96
CA ALA A 11 -12.79 31.25 16.85
C ALA A 11 -14.30 31.08 16.56
N LEU A 12 -14.67 30.37 15.48
CA LEU A 12 -16.05 30.05 15.15
C LEU A 12 -16.36 28.61 15.57
N ASP A 13 -16.36 28.36 16.88
CA ASP A 13 -17.05 27.18 17.42
C ASP A 13 -18.54 27.31 17.02
N PRO A 14 -19.07 26.45 16.14
CA PRO A 14 -20.49 26.47 15.84
C PRO A 14 -21.18 25.97 17.11
N GLN A 15 -21.86 26.86 17.83
CA GLN A 15 -22.70 26.46 18.94
C GLN A 15 -23.62 25.32 18.48
N PRO A 16 -23.66 24.18 19.19
CA PRO A 16 -24.44 23.04 18.74
C PRO A 16 -25.90 23.44 18.81
N LEU A 17 -26.53 23.63 17.64
CA LEU A 17 -27.98 23.75 17.49
C LEU A 17 -28.60 22.39 17.85
N VAL A 18 -28.63 22.06 19.14
CA VAL A 18 -29.37 20.90 19.66
C VAL A 18 -30.83 21.32 19.82
N GLU A 19 -31.50 21.55 18.69
CA GLU A 19 -32.96 21.64 18.69
C GLU A 19 -33.53 20.23 18.78
N LYS A 20 -34.40 20.01 19.78
CA LYS A 20 -35.08 18.74 20.05
C LYS A 20 -35.74 18.19 18.77
N PRO A 21 -35.71 16.86 18.53
CA PRO A 21 -36.10 16.29 17.25
C PRO A 21 -37.57 16.54 16.97
N GLN A 22 -37.86 17.47 16.04
CA GLN A 22 -39.19 17.62 15.48
C GLN A 22 -39.43 16.47 14.50
N SER A 23 -40.62 15.89 14.58
CA SER A 23 -40.99 14.54 14.12
C SER A 23 -41.08 14.33 12.60
N ARG A 24 -40.41 15.15 11.77
CA ARG A 24 -40.18 14.90 10.33
C ARG A 24 -39.21 15.97 9.80
N ILE A 25 -37.93 15.64 9.76
CA ILE A 25 -36.90 16.49 9.15
C ILE A 25 -36.90 16.21 7.64
N SER A 26 -36.94 17.25 6.81
CA SER A 26 -36.75 17.10 5.36
C SER A 26 -35.35 16.53 5.08
N VAL A 27 -35.25 15.59 4.13
CA VAL A 27 -33.99 14.90 3.77
C VAL A 27 -32.86 15.90 3.49
N HIS A 28 -33.17 17.01 2.81
CA HIS A 28 -32.20 18.07 2.51
C HIS A 28 -31.65 18.73 3.78
N ARG A 29 -32.51 18.93 4.79
CA ARG A 29 -32.11 19.54 6.06
C ARG A 29 -31.30 18.58 6.92
N ALA A 30 -31.64 17.29 6.90
CA ALA A 30 -30.85 16.26 7.58
C ALA A 30 -29.43 16.14 6.97
N LEU A 31 -29.31 16.20 5.65
CA LEU A 31 -28.01 16.20 4.97
C LEU A 31 -27.16 17.43 5.34
N GLN A 32 -27.75 18.63 5.35
CA GLN A 32 -27.03 19.84 5.76
C GLN A 32 -26.56 19.78 7.23
N LEU A 33 -27.35 19.17 8.12
CA LEU A 33 -26.95 18.99 9.52
C LEU A 33 -25.78 18.02 9.64
N ILE A 34 -25.82 16.89 8.93
CA ILE A 34 -24.72 15.92 8.93
C ILE A 34 -23.46 16.53 8.32
N ASP A 35 -23.59 17.33 7.27
CA ASP A 35 -22.47 17.98 6.61
C ASP A 35 -21.77 19.01 7.51
N SER A 36 -22.56 19.87 8.16
CA SER A 36 -22.05 20.92 9.06
C SER A 36 -21.51 20.36 10.39
N GLN A 37 -22.14 19.34 10.97
CA GLN A 37 -21.72 18.79 12.26
C GLN A 37 -20.61 17.75 12.16
N TRP A 38 -20.54 17.02 11.05
CA TRP A 38 -19.64 15.88 10.95
C TRP A 38 -18.75 15.93 9.71
N PHE A 39 -19.31 15.97 8.50
CA PHE A 39 -18.52 15.77 7.28
C PHE A 39 -17.48 16.89 7.05
N SER A 40 -17.88 18.15 7.19
CA SER A 40 -17.00 19.31 7.02
C SER A 40 -15.90 19.36 8.09
N LEU A 41 -16.23 19.07 9.36
CA LEU A 41 -15.25 19.01 10.45
C LEU A 41 -14.31 17.81 10.33
N ALA A 42 -14.83 16.63 9.98
CA ALA A 42 -14.04 15.43 9.78
C ALA A 42 -13.08 15.57 8.60
N THR A 43 -13.55 16.11 7.47
CA THR A 43 -12.73 16.32 6.26
C THR A 43 -11.68 17.42 6.48
N ARG A 44 -12.02 18.50 7.21
CA ARG A 44 -11.05 19.56 7.54
C ARG A 44 -10.00 19.12 8.56
N ARG A 45 -10.33 18.18 9.45
CA ARG A 45 -9.38 17.56 10.40
C ARG A 45 -8.59 16.41 9.80
N ALA A 46 -9.03 15.85 8.67
CA ALA A 46 -8.29 14.83 7.95
C ALA A 46 -7.07 15.46 7.28
N ARG A 47 -5.95 15.48 8.00
CA ARG A 47 -4.64 15.70 7.40
C ARG A 47 -4.25 14.42 6.66
N TRP A 48 -4.16 14.51 5.34
CA TRP A 48 -3.52 13.48 4.54
C TRP A 48 -2.02 13.57 4.82
N MET A 49 -1.51 12.61 5.59
CA MET A 49 -0.09 12.48 5.90
C MET A 49 0.49 11.49 4.89
N ASP A 50 1.48 11.91 4.10
CA ASP A 50 2.23 10.94 3.29
C ASP A 50 3.15 10.17 4.24
N LEU A 51 2.76 8.96 4.63
CA LEU A 51 3.55 8.14 5.56
C LEU A 51 4.94 7.83 5.00
N LEU A 52 5.12 7.83 3.68
CA LEU A 52 6.42 7.60 3.05
C LEU A 52 7.23 8.89 2.92
N GLY A 53 6.61 9.97 2.43
CA GLY A 53 7.26 11.26 2.21
C GLY A 53 7.49 12.08 3.49
N ASP A 54 6.48 12.14 4.36
CA ASP A 54 6.47 13.01 5.55
C ASP A 54 6.94 12.28 6.83
N TYR A 55 6.77 10.96 6.91
CA TYR A 55 7.12 10.16 8.11
C TYR A 55 8.34 9.25 7.88
N ALA A 56 8.33 8.41 6.84
CA ALA A 56 9.40 7.43 6.59
C ALA A 56 10.60 7.97 5.78
N GLY A 57 10.55 9.19 5.26
CA GLY A 57 11.60 9.76 4.42
C GLY A 57 12.96 9.94 5.12
N ALA A 58 13.04 9.77 6.43
CA ALA A 58 14.27 9.89 7.22
C ALA A 58 14.69 8.60 7.95
N GLU A 59 13.78 7.64 8.15
CA GLU A 59 14.04 6.46 8.97
C GLU A 59 14.18 5.19 8.12
N LEU A 60 15.08 4.30 8.53
CA LEU A 60 15.24 2.99 7.91
C LEU A 60 14.05 2.11 8.27
N PHE A 61 13.37 1.55 7.26
CA PHE A 61 12.32 0.55 7.46
C PHE A 61 12.59 -0.74 6.69
N LEU A 62 11.94 -1.82 7.14
CA LEU A 62 12.11 -3.15 6.56
C LEU A 62 10.91 -3.49 5.68
N ILE A 63 11.19 -3.96 4.47
CA ILE A 63 10.19 -4.53 3.56
C ILE A 63 10.29 -6.04 3.63
N SER A 64 9.15 -6.71 3.82
CA SER A 64 9.09 -8.17 3.72
C SER A 64 9.28 -8.61 2.26
N GLY A 65 10.38 -9.29 1.99
CA GLY A 65 10.71 -9.80 0.66
C GLY A 65 9.70 -10.82 0.14
N GLU A 66 9.22 -11.74 0.99
CA GLU A 66 8.20 -12.72 0.58
C GLU A 66 6.88 -12.03 0.20
N SER A 67 6.44 -11.03 0.98
CA SER A 67 5.23 -10.26 0.65
C SER A 67 5.39 -9.46 -0.65
N LEU A 68 6.60 -8.94 -0.90
CA LEU A 68 6.92 -8.23 -2.14
C LEU A 68 6.80 -9.17 -3.35
N LEU A 69 7.36 -10.38 -3.25
CA LEU A 69 7.29 -11.38 -4.32
C LEU A 69 5.87 -11.91 -4.51
N GLU A 70 5.13 -12.15 -3.44
CA GLU A 70 3.72 -12.54 -3.48
C GLU A 70 2.89 -11.53 -4.29
N ARG A 71 3.00 -10.24 -3.97
CA ARG A 71 2.32 -9.17 -4.70
C ARG A 71 2.67 -9.13 -6.20
N VAL A 72 3.92 -9.40 -6.56
CA VAL A 72 4.35 -9.46 -7.96
C VAL A 72 3.76 -10.69 -8.67
N LEU A 73 3.70 -11.83 -7.99
CA LEU A 73 3.21 -13.10 -8.54
C LEU A 73 1.68 -13.22 -8.55
N ASP A 74 0.98 -12.37 -7.81
CA ASP A 74 -0.48 -12.28 -7.76
C ASP A 74 -1.06 -11.22 -8.72
N ASP A 75 -0.23 -10.57 -9.54
CA ASP A 75 -0.71 -9.65 -10.57
C ASP A 75 -1.65 -10.38 -11.55
N PRO A 76 -2.88 -9.90 -11.76
CA PRO A 76 -3.88 -10.57 -12.61
C PRO A 76 -3.44 -10.71 -14.08
N LEU A 77 -2.56 -9.82 -14.55
CA LEU A 77 -1.99 -9.81 -15.90
C LEU A 77 -0.81 -10.77 -16.05
N LEU A 78 -0.27 -11.26 -14.93
CA LEU A 78 0.79 -12.23 -14.92
C LEU A 78 0.21 -13.64 -15.05
N ALA A 79 0.52 -14.32 -16.15
CA ALA A 79 0.02 -15.66 -16.41
C ALA A 79 0.95 -16.78 -15.87
N ILE A 80 1.62 -16.57 -14.74
CA ILE A 80 2.49 -17.61 -14.15
C ILE A 80 1.64 -18.74 -13.58
N GLY A 81 1.96 -19.98 -13.96
CA GLY A 81 1.27 -21.17 -13.44
C GLY A 81 -0.09 -21.44 -14.09
N ARG A 82 -0.40 -20.79 -15.22
CA ARG A 82 -1.52 -21.17 -16.09
C ARG A 82 -1.02 -22.15 -17.15
N GLU A 83 -1.77 -23.22 -17.40
CA GLU A 83 -1.36 -24.29 -18.33
C GLU A 83 -1.23 -23.81 -19.78
N ASP A 84 -2.01 -22.81 -20.19
CA ASP A 84 -2.10 -22.35 -21.58
C ASP A 84 -1.18 -21.17 -21.93
N MET A 85 -0.49 -20.59 -20.95
CA MET A 85 0.26 -19.34 -21.12
C MET A 85 1.73 -19.53 -20.78
N GLY A 86 2.61 -18.91 -21.57
CA GLY A 86 4.05 -18.98 -21.34
C GLY A 86 4.48 -18.40 -19.98
N PHE A 87 5.65 -18.81 -19.51
CA PHE A 87 6.22 -18.32 -18.25
C PHE A 87 6.70 -16.87 -18.42
N GLN A 88 5.82 -15.90 -18.11
CA GLN A 88 6.02 -14.46 -18.30
C GLN A 88 6.97 -13.84 -17.25
N LEU A 89 8.16 -14.41 -17.09
CA LEU A 89 9.13 -13.98 -16.07
C LEU A 89 9.61 -12.54 -16.26
N ILE A 90 9.80 -12.09 -17.51
CA ILE A 90 10.22 -10.72 -17.81
C ILE A 90 9.20 -9.70 -17.30
N HIS A 91 7.90 -10.04 -17.38
CA HIS A 91 6.85 -9.18 -16.84
C HIS A 91 6.95 -9.12 -15.31
N ALA A 92 7.22 -10.25 -14.65
CA ALA A 92 7.44 -10.27 -13.20
C ALA A 92 8.65 -9.40 -12.79
N TYR A 93 9.75 -9.44 -13.54
CA TYR A 93 10.89 -8.54 -13.30
C TYR A 93 10.50 -7.07 -13.44
N TYR A 94 9.78 -6.73 -14.50
CA TYR A 94 9.32 -5.36 -14.71
C TYR A 94 8.44 -4.84 -13.57
N ILE A 95 7.49 -5.63 -13.09
CA ILE A 95 6.60 -5.24 -11.97
C ILE A 95 7.42 -5.06 -10.68
N LEU A 96 8.36 -5.97 -10.41
CA LEU A 96 9.24 -5.90 -9.25
C LEU A 96 10.10 -4.62 -9.28
N GLU A 97 10.78 -4.37 -10.40
CA GLU A 97 11.63 -3.19 -10.59
C GLU A 97 10.83 -1.90 -10.52
N THR A 98 9.67 -1.84 -11.17
CA THR A 98 8.81 -0.65 -11.14
C THR A 98 8.36 -0.33 -9.72
N THR A 99 8.03 -1.37 -8.94
CA THR A 99 7.64 -1.14 -7.54
C THR A 99 8.81 -0.64 -6.69
N LEU A 100 10.02 -1.19 -6.88
CA LEU A 100 11.19 -0.71 -6.17
C LEU A 100 11.57 0.72 -6.57
N LEU A 101 11.41 1.07 -7.85
CA LEU A 101 11.61 2.43 -8.34
C LEU A 101 10.67 3.42 -7.66
N GLU A 102 9.40 3.07 -7.41
CA GLU A 102 8.47 3.93 -6.69
C GLU A 102 8.95 4.28 -5.26
N PHE A 103 9.62 3.35 -4.58
CA PHE A 103 10.22 3.62 -3.27
C PHE A 103 11.49 4.47 -3.39
N LEU A 104 12.33 4.19 -4.40
CA LEU A 104 13.56 4.94 -4.65
C LEU A 104 13.29 6.39 -5.07
N ASP A 105 12.27 6.63 -5.91
CA ASP A 105 11.88 7.97 -6.38
C ASP A 105 11.41 8.86 -5.22
N ARG A 106 10.81 8.26 -4.18
CA ARG A 106 10.41 8.94 -2.94
C ARG A 106 11.56 9.09 -1.93
N ARG A 107 12.78 8.68 -2.29
CA ARG A 107 13.96 8.66 -1.42
C ARG A 107 13.75 7.88 -0.12
N ALA A 108 12.93 6.83 -0.16
CA ALA A 108 12.71 5.96 0.98
C ALA A 108 13.99 5.22 1.36
N ASN A 109 14.32 5.17 2.66
CA ASN A 109 15.43 4.37 3.17
C ASN A 109 14.90 3.01 3.61
N PHE A 110 15.14 1.96 2.81
CA PHE A 110 14.60 0.64 3.10
C PHE A 110 15.58 -0.49 2.85
N GLU A 111 15.39 -1.57 3.60
CA GLU A 111 16.06 -2.84 3.44
C GLU A 111 15.03 -3.95 3.17
N ILE A 112 15.36 -4.89 2.29
CA ILE A 112 14.49 -6.04 2.00
C ILE A 112 14.92 -7.22 2.84
N VAL A 113 13.96 -7.82 3.55
CA VAL A 113 14.22 -8.94 4.44
C VAL A 113 13.40 -10.17 4.06
N PHE A 114 14.09 -11.29 3.88
CA PHE A 114 13.50 -12.60 3.61
C PHE A 114 13.55 -13.48 4.87
N TRP A 115 12.39 -14.00 5.27
CA TRP A 115 12.26 -14.98 6.34
C TRP A 115 11.85 -16.33 5.76
N GLN A 116 12.58 -17.39 6.09
CA GLN A 116 12.26 -18.75 5.62
C GLN A 116 10.86 -19.22 6.04
N VAL A 117 10.37 -18.77 7.20
CA VAL A 117 9.03 -19.13 7.71
C VAL A 117 7.91 -18.66 6.78
N ASN A 118 8.09 -17.52 6.10
CA ASN A 118 7.06 -16.90 5.26
C ASN A 118 7.07 -17.43 3.81
N TYR A 119 7.94 -18.40 3.51
CA TYR A 119 8.07 -19.01 2.20
C TYR A 119 6.73 -19.57 1.66
N HIS A 120 5.91 -20.12 2.56
CA HIS A 120 4.66 -20.78 2.22
C HIS A 120 3.61 -19.86 1.60
N SER A 121 3.64 -18.57 1.91
CA SER A 121 2.71 -17.56 1.39
C SER A 121 2.93 -17.36 -0.11
N THR A 122 4.16 -17.05 -0.50
CA THR A 122 4.54 -16.79 -1.90
C THR A 122 4.23 -17.96 -2.84
N ILE A 123 4.45 -19.20 -2.38
CA ILE A 123 4.22 -20.40 -3.20
C ILE A 123 2.77 -20.87 -3.24
N HIS A 124 1.89 -20.30 -2.41
CA HIS A 124 0.51 -20.75 -2.23
C HIS A 124 0.42 -22.26 -1.92
N SER A 125 0.96 -22.66 -0.76
CA SER A 125 0.98 -24.05 -0.30
C SER A 125 -0.45 -24.60 -0.16
N GLY A 126 -0.96 -25.26 -1.20
CA GLY A 126 -2.34 -25.73 -1.28
C GLY A 126 -2.95 -25.70 -2.69
N SER A 127 -2.32 -25.01 -3.64
CA SER A 127 -2.72 -25.00 -5.06
C SER A 127 -2.25 -26.25 -5.82
N SER A 128 -2.54 -26.31 -7.14
CA SER A 128 -2.07 -27.40 -7.99
C SER A 128 -0.54 -27.52 -7.95
N SER A 129 -0.03 -28.75 -8.08
CA SER A 129 1.41 -29.02 -8.07
C SER A 129 2.17 -28.22 -9.14
N PHE A 130 1.56 -28.01 -10.31
CA PHE A 130 2.10 -27.16 -11.36
C PHE A 130 2.21 -25.69 -10.93
N ASN A 131 1.15 -25.15 -10.31
CA ASN A 131 1.17 -23.76 -9.83
C ASN A 131 2.26 -23.56 -8.76
N VAL A 132 2.32 -24.45 -7.77
CA VAL A 132 3.33 -24.41 -6.71
C VAL A 132 4.75 -24.51 -7.29
N ALA A 133 4.99 -25.44 -8.22
CA ALA A 133 6.30 -25.58 -8.87
C ALA A 133 6.67 -24.32 -9.68
N SER A 134 5.74 -23.78 -10.45
CA SER A 134 5.96 -22.59 -11.27
C SER A 134 6.24 -21.35 -10.42
N ARG A 135 5.51 -21.16 -9.32
CA ARG A 135 5.71 -20.07 -8.37
C ARG A 135 7.02 -20.21 -7.63
N ASN A 136 7.40 -21.42 -7.24
CA ASN A 136 8.69 -21.67 -6.61
C ASN A 136 9.86 -21.32 -7.54
N LEU A 137 9.75 -21.69 -8.83
CA LEU A 137 10.72 -21.31 -9.84
C LEU A 137 10.79 -19.80 -10.01
N ALA A 138 9.64 -19.14 -10.18
CA ALA A 138 9.56 -17.68 -10.35
C ALA A 138 10.16 -16.95 -9.15
N ARG A 139 9.83 -17.39 -7.93
CA ARG A 139 10.39 -16.87 -6.68
C ARG A 139 11.92 -16.98 -6.66
N SER A 140 12.46 -18.15 -7.00
CA SER A 140 13.91 -18.37 -7.00
C SER A 140 14.62 -17.44 -7.98
N LEU A 141 14.04 -17.23 -9.16
CA LEU A 141 14.58 -16.32 -10.17
C LEU A 141 14.48 -14.85 -9.76
N LEU A 142 13.35 -14.44 -9.18
CA LEU A 142 13.17 -13.08 -8.66
C LEU A 142 14.10 -12.78 -7.47
N PHE A 143 14.31 -13.76 -6.60
CA PHE A 143 15.23 -13.64 -5.48
C PHE A 143 16.70 -13.48 -5.94
N GLU A 144 17.14 -14.32 -6.88
CA GLU A 144 18.48 -14.18 -7.49
C GLU A 144 18.63 -12.83 -8.20
N HIS A 145 17.58 -12.35 -8.88
CA HIS A 145 17.59 -11.02 -9.49
C HIS A 145 17.77 -9.89 -8.46
N LEU A 146 17.08 -9.97 -7.32
CA LEU A 146 17.23 -9.01 -6.23
C LEU A 146 18.63 -9.01 -5.62
N LEU A 147 19.24 -10.18 -5.46
CA LEU A 147 20.61 -10.29 -4.95
C LEU A 147 21.65 -9.69 -5.91
N ASN A 148 21.38 -9.74 -7.21
CA ASN A 148 22.25 -9.16 -8.24
C ASN A 148 22.06 -7.64 -8.42
N MET A 149 21.06 -7.03 -7.78
CA MET A 149 20.88 -5.57 -7.83
C MET A 149 21.73 -4.86 -6.77
N ASP A 150 22.73 -4.09 -7.21
CA ASP A 150 23.59 -3.31 -6.31
C ASP A 150 22.87 -2.16 -5.56
N ARG A 151 21.63 -1.84 -5.94
CA ARG A 151 20.89 -0.67 -5.42
C ARG A 151 20.10 -0.93 -4.14
N VAL A 152 19.93 -2.19 -3.74
CA VAL A 152 19.06 -2.56 -2.62
C VAL A 152 19.76 -3.56 -1.71
N ALA A 153 19.76 -3.32 -0.41
CA ALA A 153 20.29 -4.26 0.57
C ALA A 153 19.25 -5.35 0.86
N VAL A 154 19.67 -6.61 0.69
CA VAL A 154 18.84 -7.81 0.87
C VAL A 154 19.41 -8.66 2.01
N HIS A 155 18.59 -8.95 3.00
CA HIS A 155 18.93 -9.79 4.16
C HIS A 155 18.09 -11.06 4.17
N THR A 156 18.71 -12.19 4.53
CA THR A 156 18.00 -13.47 4.66
C THR A 156 18.16 -14.01 6.07
N PHE A 157 17.05 -14.34 6.71
CA PHE A 157 17.00 -14.95 8.04
C PHE A 157 16.41 -16.35 7.94
N ARG A 158 17.07 -17.29 8.64
CA ARG A 158 16.64 -18.68 8.77
C ARG A 158 15.73 -18.84 9.98
#